data_AF-A0A1A8AIX8-F1
#
_entry.id   AF-A0A1A8AIX8-F1
#
_cell.length_a   1.000
_cell.length_b   1.000
_cell.length_c   1.000
_cell.angle_alpha   90.00
_cell.angle_beta   90.00
_cell.angle_gamma   90.00
#
_symmetry.space_group_name_H-M   'P 1'
#
loop_
_entity.id
_entity.type
_entity.pdbx_description
1 polymer ?
#
loop_
_entity_poly.entity_id
_entity_poly.type
_entity_poly.pdbx_seq_one_letter_code
_entity_poly.pdbx_strand_id
1 'polypeptide(L)'
;LINDQQPDLCVDQGPTSDYTPILYGCHFYSSQHCFYRTDGALYIGGIKSHKYNSNNCLVDPSLGSLPGSYSCTTARQMKFHMLWDFKQGGPIQNRETKRCLEIAPGEDGHFSLVVQQCSGQRWNIQHVIDVKAQKTHIPSEQKQ
;
A
#
# COMPACT_ATOMS: atom_id res chain seq x y z
N LEU A 1 7.14 -0.25 2.18
CA LEU A 1 6.78 -1.20 1.10
C LEU A 1 7.86 -1.10 0.03
N ILE A 2 8.49 -2.21 -0.33
CA ILE A 2 9.74 -2.22 -1.12
C ILE A 2 9.57 -3.12 -2.34
N ASN A 3 10.15 -2.71 -3.46
CA ASN A 3 10.23 -3.50 -4.69
C ASN A 3 11.63 -4.09 -4.85
N ASP A 4 11.73 -5.33 -5.32
CA ASP A 4 13.01 -6.01 -5.52
C ASP A 4 13.95 -5.31 -6.52
N GLN A 5 13.41 -4.50 -7.44
CA GLN A 5 14.22 -3.78 -8.44
C GLN A 5 14.91 -2.54 -7.88
N GLN A 6 14.39 -1.95 -6.82
CA GLN A 6 14.89 -0.73 -6.19
C GLN A 6 14.79 -0.87 -4.66
N PRO A 7 15.66 -1.70 -4.05
CA PRO A 7 15.56 -2.03 -2.62
C PRO A 7 15.83 -0.84 -1.69
N ASP A 8 16.54 0.18 -2.18
CA ASP A 8 16.85 1.41 -1.42
C ASP A 8 15.70 2.45 -1.48
N LEU A 9 14.69 2.21 -2.32
CA LEU A 9 13.51 3.05 -2.46
C LEU A 9 12.29 2.39 -1.82
N CYS A 10 11.60 3.17 -1.01
CA CYS A 10 10.38 2.79 -0.32
C CYS A 10 9.21 3.60 -0.86
N VAL A 11 8.03 2.97 -0.94
CA VAL A 11 6.78 3.71 -1.16
C VAL A 11 6.53 4.61 0.05
N ASP A 12 6.41 5.90 -0.21
CA ASP A 12 6.17 6.95 0.77
C ASP A 12 4.85 7.66 0.46
N GLN A 13 4.15 8.09 1.50
CA GLN A 13 2.91 8.85 1.39
C GLN A 13 3.09 10.15 0.57
N GLY A 14 4.28 10.74 0.60
CA GLY A 14 4.59 12.01 -0.04
C GLY A 14 3.86 13.20 0.58
N PRO A 15 3.92 14.37 -0.08
CA PRO A 15 3.14 15.55 0.32
C PRO A 15 1.65 15.26 0.31
N THR A 16 0.95 15.60 1.40
CA THR A 16 -0.49 15.34 1.53
C THR A 16 -1.36 16.13 0.55
N SER A 17 -0.85 17.23 -0.02
CA SER A 17 -1.57 18.08 -0.97
C SER A 17 -1.83 17.41 -2.32
N ASP A 18 -0.95 16.49 -2.71
CA ASP A 18 -0.89 16.02 -4.10
C ASP A 18 -1.60 14.67 -4.29
N TYR A 19 -2.06 14.07 -3.19
CA TYR A 19 -2.75 12.77 -3.14
C TYR A 19 -2.03 11.66 -3.91
N THR A 20 -0.73 11.80 -4.18
CA THR A 20 0.03 10.90 -5.05
C THR A 20 1.19 10.35 -4.23
N PRO A 21 1.18 9.04 -3.90
CA PRO A 21 2.31 8.43 -3.21
C PRO A 21 3.53 8.39 -4.13
N ILE A 22 4.71 8.47 -3.53
CA ILE A 22 5.98 8.58 -4.25
C ILE A 22 6.91 7.41 -3.90
N LEU A 23 7.99 7.29 -4.65
CA LEU A 23 9.17 6.54 -4.22
C LEU A 23 10.16 7.50 -3.58
N TYR A 24 10.67 7.15 -2.41
CA TYR A 24 11.67 7.95 -1.72
C TYR A 24 12.68 7.06 -1.00
N GLY A 25 13.85 7.61 -0.66
CA GLY A 25 14.87 6.86 0.08
C GLY A 25 14.29 6.25 1.35
N CYS A 26 14.53 4.97 1.60
CA CYS A 26 14.01 4.29 2.78
C CYS A 26 14.53 4.94 4.08
N HIS A 27 13.63 5.44 4.92
CA HIS A 27 13.94 6.12 6.18
C HIS A 27 13.03 5.70 7.35
N PHE A 28 12.08 4.77 7.15
CA PHE A 28 11.30 4.12 8.21
C PHE A 28 10.42 5.06 9.06
N TYR A 29 10.19 6.28 8.61
CA TYR A 29 9.20 7.14 9.27
C TYR A 29 7.80 6.67 8.94
N SER A 30 6.84 7.16 9.73
CA SER A 30 5.43 6.77 9.59
C SER A 30 4.88 6.98 8.18
N SER A 31 5.43 7.90 7.38
CA SER A 31 5.06 8.11 5.97
C SER A 31 5.32 6.90 5.06
N GLN A 32 6.28 6.03 5.43
CA GLN A 32 6.66 4.82 4.67
C GLN A 32 6.03 3.53 5.21
N HIS A 33 5.22 3.64 6.27
CA HIS A 33 4.49 2.50 6.78
C HIS A 33 3.47 2.03 5.75
N CYS A 34 3.35 0.72 5.59
CA CYS A 34 2.41 0.11 4.66
C CYS A 34 1.61 -0.96 5.37
N PHE A 35 0.29 -0.92 5.20
CA PHE A 35 -0.62 -1.87 5.82
C PHE A 35 -1.52 -2.48 4.76
N TYR A 36 -1.37 -3.79 4.56
CA TYR A 36 -2.24 -4.58 3.69
C TYR A 36 -3.27 -5.32 4.54
N ARG A 37 -4.55 -5.07 4.28
CA ARG A 37 -5.66 -5.67 5.02
C ARG A 37 -6.17 -6.92 4.32
N THR A 38 -6.81 -7.80 5.09
CA THR A 38 -7.39 -9.05 4.59
C THR A 38 -8.50 -8.83 3.56
N ASP A 39 -9.12 -7.65 3.52
CA ASP A 39 -10.09 -7.27 2.51
C ASP A 39 -9.45 -6.82 1.18
N GLY A 40 -8.13 -6.68 1.12
CA GLY A 40 -7.36 -6.23 -0.04
C GLY A 40 -7.04 -4.74 -0.06
N ALA A 41 -7.48 -3.97 0.94
CA ALA A 41 -7.12 -2.56 1.01
C ALA A 41 -5.64 -2.38 1.41
N LEU A 42 -4.97 -1.43 0.77
CA LEU A 42 -3.58 -1.09 1.06
C LEU A 42 -3.48 0.37 1.51
N TYR A 43 -2.85 0.62 2.66
CA TYR A 43 -2.65 1.95 3.22
C TYR A 43 -1.17 2.30 3.23
N ILE A 44 -0.85 3.53 2.84
CA ILE A 44 0.49 4.10 2.93
C ILE A 44 0.45 5.25 3.94
N GLY A 45 1.43 5.32 4.82
CA GLY A 45 1.51 6.31 5.88
C GLY A 45 0.98 5.81 7.23
N GLY A 46 0.75 6.74 8.15
CA GLY A 46 0.22 6.44 9.48
C GLY A 46 -1.24 5.94 9.45
N ILE A 47 -1.56 4.92 10.25
CA ILE A 47 -2.95 4.51 10.49
C ILE A 47 -3.58 5.45 11.51
N LYS A 48 -4.78 5.93 11.19
CA LYS A 48 -5.68 6.64 12.08
C LYS A 48 -6.49 5.64 12.89
N SER A 49 -6.41 5.74 14.22
CA SER A 49 -7.09 4.85 15.18
C SER A 49 -8.53 5.25 15.49
N HIS A 50 -8.90 6.52 15.24
CA HIS A 50 -10.23 7.03 15.56
C HIS A 50 -11.28 6.62 14.52
N LYS A 51 -12.44 6.14 15.00
CA LYS A 51 -13.59 5.69 14.20
C LYS A 51 -14.07 6.69 13.15
N TYR A 52 -13.88 7.99 13.37
CA TYR A 52 -14.34 9.06 12.50
C TYR A 52 -13.34 9.48 11.42
N ASN A 53 -12.11 8.96 11.46
CA ASN A 53 -11.06 9.36 10.53
C ASN A 53 -10.77 8.24 9.54
N SER A 54 -11.03 8.49 8.27
CA SER A 54 -10.75 7.52 7.20
C SER A 54 -9.25 7.47 6.95
N ASN A 55 -8.68 6.27 6.94
CA ASN A 55 -7.32 6.03 6.45
C ASN A 55 -7.23 6.39 4.98
N ASN A 56 -6.02 6.70 4.51
CA ASN A 56 -5.78 6.89 3.08
C ASN A 56 -5.54 5.53 2.43
N CYS A 57 -6.36 5.22 1.44
CA CYS A 57 -6.28 4.04 0.60
C CYS A 57 -5.38 4.34 -0.60
N LEU A 58 -4.45 3.44 -0.91
CA LEU A 58 -3.83 3.38 -2.21
C LEU A 58 -4.89 2.94 -3.23
N VAL A 59 -5.05 3.71 -4.30
CA VAL A 59 -6.04 3.46 -5.32
C VAL A 59 -5.43 3.45 -6.71
N ASP A 60 -6.03 2.67 -7.58
CA ASP A 60 -5.96 2.86 -9.01
C ASP A 60 -7.15 3.76 -9.43
N PRO A 61 -6.91 5.01 -9.88
CA PRO A 61 -7.98 5.89 -10.38
C PRO A 61 -8.52 5.50 -11.77
N SER A 62 -7.92 4.52 -12.44
CA SER A 62 -8.12 4.19 -13.87
C SER A 62 -7.84 5.34 -14.84
N LEU A 63 -7.16 6.38 -14.37
CA LEU A 63 -6.78 7.54 -15.16
C LEU A 63 -5.25 7.64 -15.22
N GLY A 64 -4.69 7.42 -16.40
CA GLY A 64 -3.25 7.42 -16.60
C GLY A 64 -2.53 6.32 -15.80
N SER A 65 -1.25 6.55 -15.51
CA SER A 65 -0.37 5.58 -14.83
C SER A 65 -0.12 5.92 -13.36
N LEU A 66 -0.59 7.05 -12.82
CA LEU A 66 -0.28 7.41 -11.44
C LEU A 66 -1.27 6.76 -10.45
N PRO A 67 -0.78 6.13 -9.37
CA PRO A 67 -1.63 5.74 -8.26
C PRO A 67 -2.11 6.98 -7.48
N GLY A 68 -3.17 6.80 -6.69
CA GLY A 68 -3.66 7.82 -5.76
C GLY A 68 -3.65 7.36 -4.31
N SER A 69 -3.65 8.32 -3.39
CA SER A 69 -3.74 8.16 -1.94
C SER A 69 -4.89 9.03 -1.42
N TYR A 70 -6.09 8.46 -1.42
CA TYR A 70 -7.32 9.16 -1.04
C TYR A 70 -7.89 8.58 0.24
N SER A 71 -8.63 9.39 1.00
CA SER A 71 -9.43 8.84 2.10
C SER A 71 -10.27 7.67 1.58
N CYS A 72 -10.29 6.53 2.28
CA CYS A 72 -10.99 5.34 1.81
C CYS A 72 -12.50 5.58 1.64
N THR A 73 -13.06 6.59 2.31
CA THR A 73 -14.45 7.04 2.12
C THR A 73 -14.61 7.75 0.78
N THR A 74 -13.71 8.70 0.48
CA THR A 74 -13.68 9.42 -0.80
C THR A 74 -13.42 8.48 -1.97
N ALA A 75 -12.47 7.55 -1.84
CA ALA A 75 -12.17 6.53 -2.85
C ALA A 75 -13.41 5.72 -3.23
N ARG A 76 -14.22 5.31 -2.24
CA ARG A 76 -15.50 4.62 -2.47
C ARG A 76 -16.52 5.50 -3.18
N GLN A 77 -16.65 6.75 -2.79
CA GLN A 77 -17.58 7.70 -3.42
C GLN A 77 -17.21 7.96 -4.88
N MET A 78 -15.92 8.13 -5.17
CA MET A 78 -15.37 8.33 -6.51
C MET A 78 -15.28 7.03 -7.33
N LYS A 79 -15.59 5.88 -6.72
CA LYS A 79 -15.48 4.54 -7.32
C LYS A 79 -14.06 4.23 -7.84
N PHE A 80 -13.04 4.71 -7.15
CA PHE A 80 -11.66 4.32 -7.44
C PHE A 80 -11.39 2.89 -6.98
N HIS A 81 -10.49 2.21 -7.68
CA HIS A 81 -10.22 0.80 -7.46
C HIS A 81 -9.17 0.66 -6.36
N MET A 82 -9.63 0.49 -5.11
CA MET A 82 -8.79 0.48 -3.90
C MET A 82 -8.41 -0.91 -3.40
N LEU A 83 -8.85 -1.97 -4.09
CA LEU A 83 -8.66 -3.36 -3.66
C LEU A 83 -7.57 -4.02 -4.50
N TRP A 84 -6.61 -4.60 -3.80
CA TRP A 84 -5.41 -5.20 -4.35
C TRP A 84 -5.31 -6.66 -3.91
N ASP A 85 -4.82 -7.51 -4.80
CA ASP A 85 -4.33 -8.85 -4.51
C ASP A 85 -2.82 -8.77 -4.31
N PHE A 86 -2.38 -9.19 -3.13
CA PHE A 86 -0.98 -9.18 -2.75
C PHE A 86 -0.61 -10.43 -1.93
N LYS A 87 0.59 -10.94 -2.22
CA LYS A 87 1.33 -11.93 -1.43
C LYS A 87 2.79 -11.49 -1.38
N GLN A 88 3.48 -11.78 -0.27
CA GLN A 88 4.92 -11.49 -0.12
C GLN A 88 5.71 -12.06 -1.30
N GLY A 89 6.66 -11.29 -1.83
CA GLY A 89 7.45 -11.64 -3.00
C GLY A 89 6.65 -11.75 -4.30
N GLY A 90 5.42 -11.22 -4.34
CA GLY A 90 4.54 -11.24 -5.51
C GLY A 90 4.19 -9.85 -6.03
N PRO A 91 3.47 -9.80 -7.16
CA PRO A 91 2.90 -8.55 -7.66
C PRO A 91 1.82 -8.02 -6.70
N ILE A 92 1.60 -6.72 -6.74
CA ILE A 92 0.44 -6.06 -6.15
C ILE A 92 -0.49 -5.74 -7.31
N GLN A 93 -1.52 -6.57 -7.52
CA GLN A 93 -2.43 -6.46 -8.65
C GLN A 93 -3.78 -5.89 -8.21
N ASN A 94 -4.30 -4.90 -8.93
CA ASN A 94 -5.63 -4.38 -8.68
C ASN A 94 -6.70 -5.41 -9.08
N ARG A 95 -7.68 -5.64 -8.20
CA ARG A 95 -8.71 -6.67 -8.43
C ARG A 95 -9.62 -6.38 -9.61
N GLU A 96 -9.90 -5.10 -9.88
CA GLU A 96 -10.87 -4.70 -10.90
C GLU A 96 -10.17 -4.38 -12.22
N THR A 97 -9.17 -3.50 -12.20
CA THR A 97 -8.49 -3.04 -13.43
C THR A 97 -7.49 -4.06 -13.97
N LYS A 98 -7.11 -5.05 -13.15
CA LYS A 98 -6.07 -6.07 -13.44
C LYS A 98 -4.67 -5.50 -13.71
N ARG A 99 -4.49 -4.20 -13.51
CA ARG A 99 -3.19 -3.51 -13.55
C ARG A 99 -2.40 -3.79 -12.27
N CYS A 100 -1.09 -3.63 -12.31
CA CYS A 100 -0.22 -3.81 -11.16
C CYS A 100 0.40 -2.50 -10.71
N LEU A 101 0.63 -2.39 -9.40
CA LEU A 101 1.55 -1.41 -8.86
C LEU A 101 2.98 -1.81 -9.26
N GLU A 102 3.68 -0.91 -9.91
CA GLU A 102 4.98 -1.16 -10.52
C GLU A 102 5.88 0.07 -10.28
N ILE A 103 7.18 -0.11 -10.44
CA ILE A 103 8.16 0.95 -10.55
C ILE A 103 8.52 1.10 -12.03
N ALA A 104 8.56 2.34 -12.52
CA ALA A 104 8.97 2.65 -13.88
C ALA A 104 9.89 3.88 -13.91
N PRO A 105 10.78 4.02 -14.90
CA PRO A 105 11.51 5.27 -15.12
C PRO A 105 10.53 6.43 -15.39
N GLY A 106 10.69 7.52 -14.65
CA GLY A 106 10.02 8.80 -14.88
C GLY A 106 10.72 9.63 -15.94
N GLU A 107 10.07 10.73 -16.36
CA GLU A 107 10.59 11.63 -17.39
C GLU A 107 11.86 12.38 -16.96
N ASP A 108 12.04 12.56 -15.66
CA ASP A 108 13.19 13.21 -15.03
C ASP A 108 14.38 12.25 -14.82
N GLY A 109 14.26 11.00 -15.26
CA GLY A 109 15.26 9.95 -15.08
C GLY A 109 15.22 9.26 -13.71
N HIS A 110 14.32 9.67 -12.80
CA HIS A 110 14.12 9.02 -11.52
C HIS A 110 13.02 7.96 -11.59
N PHE A 111 13.11 6.93 -10.75
CA PHE A 111 12.06 5.93 -10.67
C PHE A 111 10.79 6.50 -10.03
N SER A 112 9.65 6.21 -10.64
CA SER A 112 8.32 6.62 -10.19
C SER A 112 7.44 5.41 -9.88
N LEU A 113 6.53 5.60 -8.93
CA LEU A 113 5.49 4.62 -8.63
C LEU A 113 4.36 4.75 -9.65
N VAL A 114 4.00 3.65 -10.31
CA VAL A 114 2.99 3.64 -11.37
C VAL A 114 2.02 2.47 -11.22
N VAL A 115 0.86 2.59 -11.86
CA VAL A 115 -0.12 1.53 -12.04
C VAL A 115 -0.27 1.28 -13.53
N GLN A 116 0.16 0.10 -13.99
CA GLN A 116 0.25 -0.23 -15.40
C GLN A 116 0.05 -1.73 -15.66
N GLN A 117 0.26 -2.18 -16.89
CA GLN A 117 0.24 -3.61 -17.21
C GLN A 117 1.28 -4.36 -16.36
N CYS A 118 0.86 -5.49 -15.77
CA CYS A 118 1.70 -6.27 -14.89
C CYS A 118 2.95 -6.80 -15.61
N SER A 119 4.13 -6.50 -15.07
CA SER A 119 5.40 -7.02 -15.56
C SER A 119 5.94 -8.19 -14.72
N GLY A 120 5.30 -8.44 -13.57
CA GLY A 120 5.73 -9.45 -12.61
C GLY A 120 6.71 -8.93 -11.56
N GLN A 121 6.78 -7.61 -11.36
CA GLN A 121 7.54 -7.03 -10.26
C GLN A 121 7.07 -7.58 -8.91
N ARG A 122 8.04 -7.71 -7.99
CA ARG A 122 7.84 -8.35 -6.70
C ARG A 122 7.97 -7.32 -5.61
N TRP A 123 6.99 -7.34 -4.72
CA TRP A 123 6.89 -6.41 -3.62
C TRP A 123 6.96 -7.13 -2.27
N ASN A 124 7.53 -6.45 -1.29
CA ASN A 124 7.69 -6.95 0.06
C ASN A 124 7.27 -5.91 1.10
N ILE A 125 6.52 -6.35 2.10
CA ILE A 125 6.27 -5.59 3.34
C ILE A 125 7.21 -6.17 4.40
N GLN A 126 8.19 -5.39 4.84
CA GLN A 126 9.26 -5.84 5.75
C GLN A 126 8.74 -6.44 7.06
N HIS A 127 7.78 -5.79 7.71
CA HIS A 127 7.24 -6.22 8.99
C HIS A 127 5.81 -6.73 8.80
N VAL A 128 5.64 -8.05 8.81
CA VAL A 128 4.34 -8.71 8.67
C VAL A 128 3.75 -8.96 10.05
N ILE A 129 2.53 -8.46 10.27
CA ILE A 129 1.75 -8.77 11.47
C ILE A 129 0.71 -9.82 11.07
N ASP A 130 0.90 -11.06 11.51
CA ASP A 130 -0.10 -12.11 11.33
C ASP A 130 -1.06 -12.14 12.51
N VAL A 131 -2.27 -11.61 12.29
CA VAL A 131 -3.34 -11.55 13.29
C VAL A 131 -3.90 -12.95 13.63
N LYS A 132 -3.66 -13.97 12.80
CA LYS A 132 -4.03 -15.36 13.14
C LYS A 132 -3.03 -15.99 14.10
N ALA A 133 -1.74 -15.69 13.96
CA ALA A 133 -0.68 -16.18 14.84
C ALA A 133 -0.72 -15.58 16.26
N GLN A 134 -1.46 -14.48 16.48
CA GLN A 134 -1.63 -13.87 17.80
C GLN A 134 -2.70 -14.55 18.67
N LYS A 135 -3.59 -15.39 18.10
CA LYS A 135 -4.61 -16.10 18.89
C LYS A 135 -4.05 -17.26 19.74
N THR A 136 -2.79 -17.63 19.56
CA THR A 136 -2.12 -18.75 20.25
C THR A 136 -1.45 -18.37 21.58
N HIS A 137 -1.50 -17.11 22.02
CA HIS A 137 -0.95 -16.67 23.32
C HIS A 137 -2.00 -15.97 24.19
N ILE A 138 -3.05 -16.69 24.56
CA ILE A 138 -3.78 -16.40 25.81
C ILE A 138 -3.48 -17.59 26.73
N PRO A 139 -2.57 -17.44 27.72
CA PRO A 139 -2.45 -18.44 28.77
C PRO A 139 -3.79 -18.54 29.50
N SER A 140 -4.43 -19.69 29.38
CA SER A 140 -5.54 -20.08 30.23
C SER A 140 -5.01 -20.43 31.62
N GLU A 141 -4.83 -19.43 32.47
CA GLU A 141 -4.67 -19.60 33.92
C GLU A 141 -5.50 -18.52 34.62
N GLN A 142 -6.29 -18.76 35.64
CA GLN A 142 -6.97 -19.92 36.19
C GLN A 142 -8.04 -19.27 37.09
N LYS A 143 -9.30 -19.67 36.94
CA LYS A 143 -10.36 -19.28 37.89
C LYS A 143 -10.00 -19.86 39.26
N GLN A 144 -10.05 -19.02 40.28
CA GLN A 144 -10.36 -19.43 41.65
C GLN A 144 -11.39 -18.47 42.22
#